data_AF-A0A151K2H5-F1
#
_entry.id   AF-A0A151K2H5-F1
#
_cell.length_a   1.000
_cell.length_b   1.000
_cell.length_c   1.000
_cell.angle_alpha   90.00
_cell.angle_beta   90.00
_cell.angle_gamma   90.00
#
_symmetry.space_group_name_H-M   'P 1'
#
loop_
_entity.id
_entity.type
_entity.pdbx_description
1 polymer ?
#
loop_
_entity_poly.entity_id
_entity_poly.type
_entity_poly.pdbx_seq_one_letter_code
_entity_poly.pdbx_strand_id
1 'polypeptide(L)'
;PYIDGGHLTGWQINFNKVHAKTRQVIERSFALLFGRFRRLKYLDMNRIDLIPATIVAACVLHNICLYHPDCLADMFEAEGRAFMFENNNENIENNNENIENNLNEHVERIDVNIGQITQEGITFRNRLARNLAQNM
;
A
#
# COMPACT_ATOMS: atom_id res chain seq x y z
N PRO A 1 -15.68 -5.28 0.26
CA PRO A 1 -16.16 -5.26 1.66
C PRO A 1 -17.68 -5.50 1.71
N TYR A 2 -18.18 -6.19 2.73
CA TYR A 2 -19.61 -6.27 3.02
C TYR A 2 -20.09 -4.93 3.56
N ILE A 3 -21.18 -4.41 2.98
CA ILE A 3 -21.79 -3.15 3.42
C ILE A 3 -22.45 -3.41 4.78
N ASP A 4 -22.15 -2.55 5.76
CA ASP A 4 -22.71 -2.68 7.10
C ASP A 4 -24.11 -2.04 7.17
N GLY A 5 -25.14 -2.89 7.14
CA GLY A 5 -26.54 -2.50 7.39
C GLY A 5 -27.02 -2.85 8.80
N GLY A 6 -26.11 -3.02 9.76
CA GLY A 6 -26.42 -3.41 11.14
C GLY A 6 -26.64 -4.91 11.37
N HIS A 7 -26.49 -5.74 10.33
CA HIS A 7 -26.75 -7.19 10.38
C HIS A 7 -25.61 -8.00 9.75
N LEU A 8 -24.35 -7.62 10.03
CA LEU A 8 -23.20 -8.40 9.58
C LEU A 8 -23.01 -9.64 10.46
N THR A 9 -22.85 -10.79 9.82
CA THR A 9 -22.41 -12.01 10.50
C THR A 9 -20.97 -11.88 10.97
N GLY A 10 -20.58 -12.66 11.98
CA GLY A 10 -19.20 -12.65 12.48
C GLY A 10 -18.15 -12.93 11.40
N TRP A 11 -18.48 -13.76 10.41
CA TRP A 11 -17.62 -14.02 9.25
C TRP A 11 -17.44 -12.81 8.34
N GLN A 12 -18.51 -12.05 8.09
CA GLN A 12 -18.46 -10.83 7.28
C GLN A 12 -17.68 -9.71 7.98
N ILE A 13 -17.85 -9.57 9.30
CA ILE A 13 -17.05 -8.65 10.12
C ILE A 13 -15.57 -9.02 10.02
N ASN A 14 -15.24 -10.30 10.21
CA ASN A 14 -13.86 -10.76 10.11
C ASN A 14 -13.26 -10.52 8.72
N PHE A 15 -14.02 -10.80 7.65
CA PHE A 15 -13.59 -10.50 6.29
C PHE A 15 -13.31 -9.00 6.09
N ASN A 16 -14.23 -8.13 6.52
CA ASN A 16 -14.05 -6.69 6.41
C ASN A 16 -12.82 -6.20 7.17
N LYS A 17 -12.59 -6.72 8.38
CA LYS A 17 -11.43 -6.40 9.21
C LYS A 17 -10.12 -6.79 8.52
N VAL A 18 -10.02 -8.03 8.04
CA VAL A 18 -8.82 -8.50 7.33
C VAL A 18 -8.59 -7.69 6.05
N HIS A 19 -9.65 -7.44 5.29
CA HIS A 19 -9.58 -6.67 4.06
C HIS A 19 -9.13 -5.22 4.30
N ALA A 20 -9.67 -4.54 5.32
CA ALA A 20 -9.26 -3.19 5.71
C ALA A 20 -7.79 -3.15 6.13
N LYS A 21 -7.32 -4.14 6.90
CA LYS A 21 -5.91 -4.26 7.31
C LYS A 21 -4.98 -4.41 6.11
N THR A 22 -5.31 -5.27 5.15
CA THR A 22 -4.53 -5.43 3.92
C THR A 22 -4.53 -4.15 3.09
N ARG A 23 -5.68 -3.49 2.95
CA ARG A 23 -5.81 -2.24 2.21
C ARG A 23 -4.97 -1.12 2.83
N GLN A 24 -4.95 -0.99 4.16
CA GLN A 24 -4.16 0.01 4.87
C GLN A 24 -2.66 -0.08 4.53
N VAL A 25 -2.11 -1.29 4.43
CA VAL A 25 -0.70 -1.49 4.04
C VAL A 25 -0.44 -0.98 2.63
N ILE A 26 -1.35 -1.31 1.69
CA ILE A 26 -1.25 -0.88 0.29
C ILE A 26 -1.36 0.64 0.18
N GLU A 27 -2.33 1.25 0.85
CA GLU A 27 -2.52 2.71 0.87
C GLU A 27 -1.30 3.43 1.45
N ARG A 28 -0.73 2.89 2.53
CA ARG A 28 0.51 3.44 3.12
C ARG A 28 1.70 3.34 2.16
N SER A 29 1.88 2.22 1.48
CA SER A 29 2.94 2.06 0.47
C SER A 29 2.78 3.06 -0.68
N PHE A 30 1.56 3.24 -1.19
CA PHE A 30 1.30 4.23 -2.25
C PHE A 30 1.47 5.68 -1.76
N ALA A 31 1.04 5.99 -0.54
CA ALA A 31 1.27 7.31 0.04
C ALA A 31 2.77 7.62 0.11
N LEU A 32 3.58 6.70 0.63
CA LEU A 32 5.03 6.87 0.65
C LEU A 32 5.63 6.98 -0.77
N LEU A 33 5.14 6.20 -1.74
CA LEU A 33 5.59 6.26 -3.13
C LEU A 33 5.30 7.63 -3.76
N PHE A 34 4.06 8.12 -3.69
CA PHE A 34 3.67 9.39 -4.28
C PHE A 34 4.25 10.59 -3.55
N GLY A 35 4.38 10.54 -2.22
CA GLY A 35 5.00 11.59 -1.43
C GLY A 35 6.49 11.73 -1.70
N ARG A 36 7.22 10.61 -1.79
CA ARG A 36 8.66 10.61 -2.08
C ARG A 36 8.96 10.91 -3.55
N PHE A 37 8.22 10.30 -4.48
CA PHE A 37 8.42 10.46 -5.92
C PHE A 37 7.33 11.35 -6.52
N ARG A 38 7.35 12.65 -6.17
CA ARG A 38 6.36 13.66 -6.60
C ARG A 38 6.12 13.70 -8.11
N ARG A 39 7.11 13.30 -8.92
CA ARG A 39 6.96 13.19 -10.39
C ARG A 39 5.85 12.22 -10.81
N LEU A 40 5.51 11.24 -9.98
CA LEU A 40 4.38 10.33 -10.21
C LEU A 40 3.01 10.98 -9.96
N LYS A 41 2.95 12.11 -9.25
CA LYS A 41 1.69 12.88 -9.07
C LYS A 41 1.26 13.55 -10.37
N TYR A 42 2.23 13.98 -11.18
CA TYR A 42 1.99 14.57 -12.50
C TYR A 42 3.13 14.24 -13.46
N LEU A 43 2.85 13.27 -14.34
CA LEU A 43 3.83 12.71 -15.26
C LEU A 43 3.66 13.30 -16.67
N ASP A 44 3.87 14.61 -16.80
CA ASP A 44 3.86 15.28 -18.10
C ASP A 44 5.15 14.99 -18.86
N MET A 45 5.11 13.96 -19.70
CA MET A 45 6.22 13.47 -20.51
C MET A 45 5.80 13.39 -21.97
N ASN A 46 6.54 14.07 -22.85
CA ASN A 46 6.32 14.00 -24.30
C ASN A 46 6.63 12.61 -24.89
N ARG A 47 7.52 11.86 -24.22
CA ARG A 47 7.91 10.49 -24.59
C ARG A 47 7.10 9.47 -23.81
N ILE A 48 5.91 9.16 -24.34
CA ILE A 48 4.95 8.22 -23.75
C ILE A 48 5.54 6.81 -23.61
N ASP A 49 6.45 6.43 -24.50
CA ASP A 49 7.17 5.16 -24.46
C ASP A 49 8.06 4.99 -23.21
N LEU A 50 8.50 6.09 -22.60
CA LEU A 50 9.33 6.07 -21.39
C LEU A 50 8.54 6.16 -20.08
N ILE A 51 7.21 6.38 -20.16
CA ILE A 51 6.34 6.45 -18.98
C ILE A 51 6.40 5.14 -18.16
N PRO A 52 6.22 3.94 -18.76
CA PRO A 52 6.29 2.69 -18.01
C PRO A 52 7.65 2.49 -17.32
N ALA A 53 8.75 2.81 -18.01
CA ALA A 53 10.10 2.69 -17.45
C ALA A 53 10.30 3.63 -16.26
N THR A 54 9.74 4.85 -16.32
CA THR A 54 9.80 5.84 -15.24
C THR A 54 9.02 5.38 -14.01
N ILE A 55 7.82 4.82 -14.20
CA ILE A 55 7.00 4.26 -13.13
C ILE A 55 7.73 3.09 -12.46
N VAL A 56 8.26 2.15 -13.26
CA VAL A 56 8.99 0.99 -12.73
C VAL A 56 10.24 1.41 -11.97
N ALA A 57 11.02 2.36 -12.51
CA ALA A 57 12.20 2.89 -11.83
C ALA A 57 11.84 3.51 -10.48
N ALA A 58 10.75 4.29 -10.39
CA ALA A 58 10.29 4.84 -9.12
C ALA A 58 9.89 3.75 -8.11
N CYS A 59 9.21 2.67 -8.55
CA CYS A 59 8.90 1.52 -7.68
C CYS A 59 10.16 0.80 -7.19
N VAL A 60 11.17 0.61 -8.05
CA VAL A 60 12.45 -0.01 -7.66
C VAL A 60 13.19 0.86 -6.65
N LEU A 61 13.31 2.16 -6.91
CA LEU A 61 13.95 3.11 -6.00
C LEU A 61 13.19 3.20 -4.66
N HIS A 62 11.86 3.18 -4.68
CA HIS A 62 11.04 3.12 -3.47
C HIS A 62 11.39 1.92 -2.61
N ASN A 63 11.49 0.73 -3.21
CA ASN A 63 11.87 -0.48 -2.48
C ASN A 63 13.27 -0.38 -1.86
N ILE A 64 14.22 0.28 -2.53
CA ILE A 64 15.55 0.55 -1.97
C ILE A 64 15.45 1.49 -0.77
N CYS A 65 14.69 2.57 -0.88
CA CYS A 65 14.50 3.52 0.22
C CYS A 65 13.72 2.92 1.41
N LEU A 66 12.91 1.87 1.20
CA LEU A 66 12.29 1.13 2.31
C LEU A 66 13.30 0.31 3.11
N TYR A 67 14.38 -0.15 2.46
CA TYR A 67 15.44 -0.90 3.14
C TYR A 67 16.31 0.00 4.03
N HIS A 68 16.39 1.29 3.70
CA HIS A 68 17.10 2.32 4.47
C HIS A 68 16.20 3.54 4.69
N PRO A 69 15.28 3.47 5.68
CA PRO A 69 14.33 4.56 5.91
C PRO A 69 15.08 5.84 6.31
N ASP A 70 14.78 6.94 5.60
CA ASP A 70 15.20 8.28 5.97
C ASP A 70 14.26 8.89 7.03
N CYS A 71 14.72 9.97 7.68
CA CYS A 71 13.91 10.69 8.67
C CYS A 71 12.72 11.46 8.07
N LEU A 72 12.51 11.39 6.75
CA LEU A 72 11.47 12.11 6.02
C LEU A 72 10.26 11.23 5.69
N ALA A 73 10.30 9.94 6.04
CA ALA A 73 9.24 8.98 5.72
C ALA A 73 7.85 9.46 6.15
N ASP A 74 7.69 9.97 7.37
CA ASP A 74 6.39 10.45 7.88
C ASP A 74 5.87 11.66 7.09
N MET A 75 6.78 12.56 6.69
CA MET A 75 6.44 13.72 5.85
C MET A 75 5.98 13.27 4.46
N PHE A 76 6.68 12.31 3.84
CA PHE A 76 6.28 11.75 2.55
C PHE A 76 4.95 11.01 2.65
N GLU A 77 4.73 10.22 3.71
CA GLU A 77 3.47 9.52 3.93
C GLU A 77 2.29 10.49 4.04
N ALA A 78 2.44 11.57 4.81
CA ALA A 78 1.43 12.61 4.93
C ALA A 78 1.15 13.31 3.59
N GLU A 79 2.21 13.68 2.85
CA GLU A 79 2.08 14.36 1.56
C GLU A 79 1.45 13.48 0.47
N GLY A 80 1.75 12.18 0.46
CA GLY A 80 1.14 11.23 -0.45
C GLY A 80 -0.31 10.92 -0.10
N ARG A 81 -0.63 10.83 1.20
CA ARG A 81 -2.02 10.70 1.66
C ARG A 81 -2.87 11.87 1.18
N ALA A 82 -2.40 13.11 1.36
CA ALA A 82 -3.11 14.30 0.88
C ALA A 82 -3.43 14.20 -0.62
N PHE A 83 -2.45 13.83 -1.45
CA PHE A 83 -2.65 13.61 -2.88
C PHE A 83 -3.67 12.51 -3.19
N MET A 84 -3.65 11.38 -2.46
CA MET A 84 -4.60 10.30 -2.68
C MET A 84 -6.04 10.70 -2.30
N PHE A 85 -6.22 11.52 -1.26
CA PHE A 85 -7.54 12.03 -0.87
C PHE A 85 -8.09 13.04 -1.88
N GLU A 86 -7.25 13.94 -2.40
CA GLU A 86 -7.65 14.89 -3.45
C GLU A 86 -8.21 14.19 -4.69
N ASN A 87 -7.59 13.07 -5.11
CA ASN A 87 -8.07 12.27 -6.24
C ASN A 87 -9.32 11.43 -5.94
N ASN A 88 -9.61 11.13 -4.67
CA ASN A 88 -10.74 10.28 -4.27
C ASN A 88 -12.03 11.08 -4.00
N ASN A 89 -11.99 12.42 -3.98
CA ASN A 89 -13.17 13.27 -3.76
C ASN A 89 -14.22 13.21 -4.90
N GLU A 90 -13.97 12.51 -6.00
CA GLU A 90 -15.02 12.17 -6.98
C GLU A 90 -15.85 10.93 -6.58
N ASN A 91 -15.53 10.21 -5.49
CA ASN A 91 -16.18 8.92 -5.15
C ASN A 91 -16.57 8.70 -3.68
N ILE A 92 -16.49 9.70 -2.80
CA ILE A 92 -16.74 9.52 -1.34
C ILE A 92 -17.80 10.50 -0.84
N GLU A 93 -19.08 10.21 -1.08
CA GLU A 93 -20.18 10.85 -0.34
C GLU A 93 -20.98 9.88 0.54
N ASN A 94 -20.65 8.58 0.62
CA ASN A 94 -21.63 7.61 1.15
C ASN A 94 -21.20 6.57 2.20
N ASN A 95 -20.07 6.65 2.93
CA ASN A 95 -19.76 5.59 3.92
C ASN A 95 -19.01 5.98 5.21
N ASN A 96 -18.87 7.26 5.56
CA ASN A 96 -18.00 7.67 6.69
C ASN A 96 -18.76 8.10 7.95
N GLU A 97 -19.29 7.15 8.73
CA GLU A 97 -19.52 7.45 10.17
C GLU A 97 -19.03 6.38 11.16
N ASN A 98 -18.58 5.18 10.75
CA ASN A 98 -18.29 4.11 11.74
C ASN A 98 -16.90 3.45 11.70
N ILE A 99 -15.94 3.93 10.90
CA ILE A 99 -14.64 3.23 10.76
C ILE A 99 -13.56 3.81 11.69
N GLU A 100 -13.56 5.11 12.01
CA GLU A 100 -12.40 5.71 12.72
C GLU A 100 -12.28 5.36 14.21
N ASN A 101 -13.35 4.92 14.88
CA ASN A 101 -13.32 4.73 16.34
C ASN A 101 -12.85 3.36 16.83
N ASN A 102 -12.51 2.41 15.94
CA ASN A 102 -12.17 1.03 16.36
C ASN A 102 -10.81 0.50 15.90
N LEU A 103 -9.97 1.30 15.22
CA LEU A 103 -8.63 0.86 14.79
C LEU A 103 -7.52 1.14 15.81
N ASN A 104 -7.76 1.99 16.81
CA ASN A 104 -6.71 2.38 17.76
C ASN A 104 -6.64 1.48 19.01
N GLU A 105 -7.67 0.70 19.34
CA GLU A 105 -7.73 -0.04 20.61
C GLU A 105 -7.45 -1.55 20.50
N HIS A 106 -7.22 -2.10 19.29
CA HIS A 106 -7.01 -3.55 19.09
C HIS A 106 -5.82 -3.91 18.22
N VAL A 107 -4.77 -3.07 18.25
CA VAL A 107 -3.48 -3.33 17.61
C VAL A 107 -2.84 -4.64 18.12
N GLU A 108 -3.25 -5.17 19.28
CA GLU A 108 -2.58 -6.31 19.92
C GLU A 108 -3.20 -7.69 19.67
N ARG A 109 -4.32 -7.82 18.93
CA ARG A 109 -4.99 -9.15 18.79
C ARG A 109 -5.26 -9.53 17.35
N ILE A 110 -4.21 -10.14 16.78
CA ILE A 110 -4.05 -10.95 15.56
C ILE A 110 -2.94 -10.35 14.68
N ASP A 111 -1.71 -10.69 15.04
CA ASP A 111 -0.54 -10.62 14.18
C ASP A 111 -0.73 -11.62 13.04
N VAL A 112 -1.35 -11.18 11.95
CA VAL A 112 -0.98 -11.74 10.64
C VAL A 112 0.51 -11.45 10.55
N ASN A 113 1.34 -12.49 10.65
CA ASN A 113 2.79 -12.35 10.70
C ASN A 113 3.28 -11.88 9.32
N ILE A 114 3.10 -10.59 9.05
CA ILE A 114 3.54 -9.90 7.83
C ILE A 114 5.04 -10.11 7.67
N GLY A 115 5.80 -10.21 8.77
CA GLY A 115 7.21 -10.61 8.75
C GLY A 115 7.41 -11.95 8.06
N GLN A 116 6.66 -12.99 8.44
CA GLN A 116 6.69 -14.30 7.78
C GLN A 116 6.24 -14.24 6.32
N ILE A 117 5.14 -13.58 5.99
CA ILE A 117 4.65 -13.46 4.59
C ILE A 117 5.68 -12.74 3.72
N THR A 118 6.28 -11.68 4.25
CA THR A 118 7.34 -10.93 3.56
C THR A 118 8.57 -11.80 3.36
N GLN A 119 8.94 -12.60 4.37
CA GLN A 119 10.08 -13.50 4.29
C GLN A 119 9.87 -14.64 3.28
N GLU A 120 8.67 -15.20 3.22
CA GLU A 120 8.27 -16.22 2.23
C GLU A 120 8.29 -15.63 0.81
N GLY A 121 7.74 -14.43 0.62
CA GLY A 121 7.79 -13.71 -0.65
C GLY A 121 9.22 -13.41 -1.12
N ILE A 122 10.08 -12.92 -0.21
CA ILE A 122 11.51 -12.71 -0.49
C ILE A 122 12.21 -14.02 -0.86
N THR A 123 11.93 -15.10 -0.12
CA THR A 123 12.52 -16.42 -0.35
C THR A 123 12.11 -16.98 -1.71
N PHE A 124 10.83 -16.85 -2.07
CA PHE A 124 10.31 -17.27 -3.36
C PHE A 124 10.92 -16.48 -4.51
N ARG A 125 10.98 -15.14 -4.40
CA ARG A 125 11.66 -14.26 -5.36
C ARG A 125 13.13 -14.67 -5.56
N ASN A 126 13.86 -14.86 -4.46
CA ASN A 126 15.28 -15.23 -4.52
C ASN A 126 15.49 -16.66 -5.10
N ARG A 127 14.53 -17.57 -4.92
CA ARG A 127 14.54 -18.90 -5.54
C ARG A 127 14.30 -18.82 -7.05
N LEU A 128 13.33 -18.01 -7.50
CA LEU A 128 13.10 -17.75 -8.93
C LEU A 128 14.34 -17.16 -9.60
N ALA A 129 14.96 -16.15 -8.98
CA ALA A 129 16.16 -15.51 -9.50
C ALA A 129 17.33 -16.51 -9.66
N ARG A 130 17.54 -17.41 -8.70
CA ARG A 130 18.57 -18.46 -8.78
C ARG A 130 18.29 -19.47 -9.89
N ASN A 131 17.04 -19.90 -10.05
CA ASN A 131 16.66 -20.86 -11.09
C ASN A 131 16.81 -20.28 -12.51
N LEU A 132 16.58 -18.98 -12.68
CA LEU A 132 16.80 -18.31 -13.96
C LEU A 132 18.29 -18.19 -14.30
N ALA A 133 19.15 -17.96 -13.30
CA ALA A 133 20.60 -17.86 -13.48
C ALA A 133 21.29 -19.21 -13.79
N GLN A 134 20.66 -20.35 -13.48
CA GLN A 134 21.19 -21.68 -13.77
C GLN A 134 20.86 -22.20 -15.19
N ASN A 135 19.96 -21.53 -15.91
CA ASN A 135 19.51 -21.92 -17.25
C ASN A 135 20.05 -21.01 -18.36
N MET A 136 21.11 -20.26 -18.07
CA MET A 136 21.87 -19.41 -18.99
C MET A 136 23.31 -19.88 -19.01
#